data_AF-A0A223ZPW0-F1
#
_entry.id   AF-A0A223ZPW0-F1
#
_cell.length_a   1.000
_cell.length_b   1.000
_cell.length_c   1.000
_cell.angle_alpha   90.00
_cell.angle_beta   90.00
_cell.angle_gamma   90.00
#
_symmetry.space_group_name_H-M   'P 1'
#
loop_
_entity.id
_entity.type
_entity.pdbx_description
1 polymer ?
#
loop_
_entity_poly.entity_id
_entity_poly.type
_entity_poly.pdbx_seq_one_letter_code
_entity_poly.pdbx_strand_id
1 'polypeptide(L)'
;RVMSGVAPGMIVGVTTEAIACEGLIVTAGAIDTHVHFICPQQGHEAIASGITTFVGGGTGPATGTNATTCTPGAHHIALMLASMDAFPLNVGLTGKGNTSSPEGLVDQIRAGAIG
;
A
#
# COMPACT_ATOMS: atom_id res chain seq x y z
N ARG A 1 -13.31 41.36 -0.27
CA ARG A 1 -12.94 40.11 0.43
C ARG A 1 -13.07 40.38 1.93
N VAL A 2 -13.68 39.48 2.71
CA VAL A 2 -13.96 39.70 4.15
C VAL A 2 -12.84 39.22 5.08
N MET A 3 -11.97 38.31 4.62
CA MET A 3 -10.79 37.83 5.35
C MET A 3 -9.51 38.21 4.59
N SER A 4 -8.46 38.58 5.31
CA SER A 4 -7.10 38.80 4.77
C SER A 4 -6.33 37.47 4.67
N GLY A 5 -5.35 37.40 3.77
CA GLY A 5 -4.38 36.29 3.74
C GLY A 5 -4.87 34.93 3.23
N VAL A 6 -6.11 34.81 2.72
CA VAL A 6 -6.59 33.55 2.14
C VAL A 6 -5.74 33.17 0.91
N ALA A 7 -5.07 32.02 0.99
CA ALA A 7 -4.15 31.55 -0.05
C ALA A 7 -4.89 31.14 -1.34
N PRO A 8 -4.26 31.28 -2.52
CA PRO A 8 -4.78 30.70 -3.75
C PRO A 8 -5.01 29.19 -3.60
N GLY A 9 -6.15 28.69 -4.05
CA GLY A 9 -6.53 27.27 -3.91
C GLY A 9 -7.15 26.87 -2.56
N MET A 10 -7.29 27.79 -1.61
CA MET A 10 -7.87 27.52 -0.28
C MET A 10 -9.22 28.24 -0.04
N ILE A 11 -10.04 28.40 -1.09
CA ILE A 11 -11.37 29.00 -0.96
C ILE A 11 -12.35 27.94 -0.46
N VAL A 12 -13.02 28.22 0.66
CA VAL A 12 -14.16 27.42 1.14
C VAL A 12 -15.43 27.95 0.46
N GLY A 13 -16.11 27.09 -0.28
CA GLY A 13 -17.32 27.42 -1.04
C GLY A 13 -18.45 26.42 -0.79
N VAL A 14 -19.50 26.50 -1.62
CA VAL A 14 -20.71 25.66 -1.47
C VAL A 14 -20.49 24.16 -1.73
N THR A 15 -19.32 23.78 -2.25
CA THR A 15 -18.93 22.40 -2.55
C THR A 15 -17.72 21.93 -1.74
N THR A 16 -17.40 22.60 -0.63
CA THR A 16 -16.25 22.26 0.21
C THR A 16 -16.71 21.48 1.44
N GLU A 17 -16.20 20.25 1.62
CA GLU A 17 -16.32 19.51 2.86
C GLU A 17 -15.29 20.01 3.90
N ALA A 18 -15.62 19.94 5.18
CA ALA A 18 -14.78 20.38 6.27
C ALA A 18 -14.57 19.27 7.31
N ILE A 19 -13.31 19.02 7.66
CA ILE A 19 -12.93 18.19 8.80
C ILE A 19 -12.28 19.11 9.84
N ALA A 20 -12.84 19.14 11.04
CA ALA A 20 -12.33 19.92 12.17
C ALA A 20 -11.09 19.24 12.76
N CYS A 21 -9.98 19.99 12.86
CA CYS A 21 -8.70 19.49 13.38
C CYS A 21 -8.13 20.39 14.48
N GLU A 22 -8.89 21.32 15.03
CA GLU A 22 -8.45 22.15 16.16
C GLU A 22 -8.12 21.28 17.38
N GLY A 23 -6.92 21.49 17.95
CA GLY A 23 -6.44 20.69 19.08
C GLY A 23 -5.95 19.27 18.72
N LEU A 24 -6.00 18.86 17.44
CA LEU A 24 -5.51 17.57 16.97
C LEU A 24 -4.13 17.70 16.32
N ILE A 25 -3.42 16.57 16.24
CA ILE A 25 -2.20 16.42 15.43
C ILE A 25 -2.58 15.66 14.17
N VAL A 26 -2.23 16.23 13.01
CA VAL A 26 -2.38 15.57 11.71
C VAL A 26 -0.99 15.16 11.22
N THR A 27 -0.80 13.88 10.94
CA THR A 27 0.41 13.34 10.30
C THR A 27 0.09 12.83 8.90
N ALA A 28 1.11 12.61 8.08
CA ALA A 28 0.95 11.72 6.94
C ALA A 28 0.56 10.31 7.44
N GLY A 29 -0.09 9.54 6.57
CA GLY A 29 -0.27 8.12 6.81
C GLY A 29 1.08 7.40 6.79
N ALA A 30 1.27 6.43 7.68
CA ALA A 30 2.50 5.65 7.74
C ALA A 30 2.64 4.74 6.51
N ILE A 31 3.90 4.48 6.14
CA ILE A 31 4.30 3.60 5.04
C ILE A 31 5.13 2.48 5.64
N ASP A 32 4.61 1.26 5.61
CA ASP A 32 5.33 0.05 6.02
C ASP A 32 5.88 -0.65 4.78
N THR A 33 7.21 -0.80 4.72
CA THR A 33 7.92 -1.35 3.56
C THR A 33 8.44 -2.77 3.77
N HIS A 34 8.06 -3.42 4.87
CA HIS A 34 8.45 -4.80 5.18
C HIS A 34 7.23 -5.64 5.54
N VAL A 35 6.28 -5.73 4.61
CA VAL A 35 5.02 -6.43 4.85
C VAL A 35 5.06 -7.85 4.30
N HIS A 36 4.79 -8.82 5.16
CA HIS A 36 4.48 -10.18 4.73
C HIS A 36 2.97 -10.30 4.53
N PHE A 37 2.52 -10.59 3.30
CA PHE A 37 1.07 -10.75 3.03
C PHE A 37 0.56 -12.13 3.45
N ILE A 38 0.56 -12.38 4.76
CA ILE A 38 0.20 -13.67 5.39
C ILE A 38 -1.32 -13.84 5.49
N CYS A 39 -2.03 -12.79 5.90
CA CYS A 39 -3.47 -12.84 6.09
C CYS A 39 -4.11 -11.46 5.86
N PRO A 40 -5.39 -11.40 5.43
CA PRO A 40 -6.07 -10.14 5.15
C PRO A 40 -6.32 -9.28 6.41
N GLN A 41 -6.37 -9.90 7.59
CA GLN A 41 -6.68 -9.21 8.86
C GLN A 41 -5.68 -8.09 9.17
N GLN A 42 -4.42 -8.25 8.75
CA GLN A 42 -3.39 -7.23 8.97
C GLN A 42 -3.71 -5.89 8.29
N GLY A 43 -4.54 -5.88 7.23
CA GLY A 43 -4.99 -4.64 6.60
C GLY A 43 -5.84 -3.78 7.54
N HIS A 44 -6.69 -4.40 8.35
CA HIS A 44 -7.47 -3.68 9.36
C HIS A 44 -6.58 -3.13 10.47
N GLU A 45 -5.61 -3.93 10.93
CA GLU A 45 -4.65 -3.50 11.97
C GLU A 45 -3.76 -2.34 11.49
N ALA A 46 -3.36 -2.36 10.22
CA ALA A 46 -2.60 -1.26 9.62
C ALA A 46 -3.38 0.06 9.65
N ILE A 47 -4.61 0.06 9.13
CA ILE A 47 -5.42 1.28 9.08
C ILE A 47 -5.68 1.80 10.50
N ALA A 48 -5.99 0.91 11.44
CA ALA A 48 -6.23 1.28 12.84
C ALA A 48 -4.99 1.91 13.53
N SER A 49 -3.78 1.50 13.12
CA SER A 49 -2.51 2.04 13.62
C SER A 49 -1.99 3.25 12.83
N GLY A 50 -2.73 3.72 11.81
CA GLY A 50 -2.35 4.87 10.99
C GLY A 50 -1.46 4.55 9.79
N ILE A 51 -1.23 3.27 9.48
CA ILE A 51 -0.58 2.83 8.24
C ILE A 51 -1.58 2.92 7.08
N THR A 52 -1.14 3.55 5.99
CA THR A 52 -1.96 3.76 4.79
C THR A 52 -1.35 3.12 3.55
N THR A 53 -0.10 2.65 3.63
CA THR A 53 0.63 2.05 2.53
C THR A 53 1.40 0.82 3.00
N PHE A 54 1.24 -0.26 2.27
CA PHE A 54 1.99 -1.50 2.42
C PHE A 54 2.90 -1.75 1.22
N VAL A 55 4.16 -2.07 1.47
CA VAL A 55 5.09 -2.62 0.49
C VAL A 55 5.69 -3.91 1.03
N GLY A 56 5.66 -4.97 0.21
CA GLY A 56 6.20 -6.27 0.58
C GLY A 56 5.63 -7.37 -0.30
N GLY A 57 5.59 -8.61 0.18
CA GLY A 57 5.19 -9.75 -0.66
C GLY A 57 4.57 -10.89 0.12
N GLY A 58 3.82 -11.73 -0.58
CA GLY A 58 3.15 -12.88 -0.01
C GLY A 58 2.02 -13.43 -0.86
N THR A 59 1.49 -14.58 -0.44
CA THR A 59 0.40 -15.32 -1.10
C THR A 59 -0.55 -15.95 -0.08
N GLY A 60 -0.67 -15.34 1.10
CA GLY A 60 -1.35 -15.93 2.25
C GLY A 60 -0.40 -16.74 3.15
N PRO A 61 -0.91 -17.65 3.99
CA PRO A 61 -0.15 -18.29 5.07
C PRO A 61 0.77 -19.44 4.60
N ALA A 62 1.30 -19.34 3.38
CA ALA A 62 2.27 -20.29 2.85
C ALA A 62 3.63 -20.13 3.55
N THR A 63 4.37 -21.24 3.73
CA THR A 63 5.70 -21.23 4.37
C THR A 63 6.64 -20.19 3.76
N GLY A 64 6.61 -20.02 2.43
CA GLY A 64 7.42 -19.01 1.76
C GLY A 64 7.07 -17.59 2.18
N THR A 65 5.79 -17.25 2.29
CA THR A 65 5.32 -15.94 2.73
C THR A 65 5.59 -15.70 4.21
N ASN A 66 5.47 -16.73 5.05
CA ASN A 66 5.81 -16.61 6.47
C ASN A 66 7.30 -16.33 6.71
N ALA A 67 8.16 -16.63 5.72
CA ALA A 67 9.61 -16.43 5.82
C ALA A 67 10.13 -15.25 5.00
N THR A 68 9.46 -14.89 3.90
CA THR A 68 9.96 -13.92 2.93
C THR A 68 8.84 -13.00 2.42
N THR A 69 9.16 -11.73 2.21
CA THR A 69 8.30 -10.74 1.56
C THR A 69 8.30 -10.92 0.05
N CYS A 70 7.91 -12.11 -0.42
CA CYS A 70 7.90 -12.43 -1.85
C CYS A 70 6.52 -12.91 -2.30
N THR A 71 6.00 -12.31 -3.37
CA THR A 71 4.90 -12.84 -4.18
C THR A 71 5.49 -13.47 -5.44
N PRO A 72 5.80 -14.79 -5.42
CA PRO A 72 6.64 -15.39 -6.45
C PRO A 72 5.86 -15.66 -7.75
N GLY A 73 6.32 -15.05 -8.84
CA GLY A 73 5.85 -15.35 -10.20
C GLY A 73 4.59 -14.57 -10.63
N ALA A 74 4.43 -14.44 -11.95
CA ALA A 74 3.42 -13.58 -12.55
C ALA A 74 1.97 -13.91 -12.14
N HIS A 75 1.64 -15.19 -12.01
CA HIS A 75 0.29 -15.62 -11.63
C HIS A 75 -0.10 -15.18 -10.22
N HIS A 76 0.80 -15.36 -9.24
CA HIS A 76 0.54 -14.93 -7.87
C HIS A 76 0.50 -13.40 -7.76
N ILE A 77 1.34 -12.68 -8.50
CA ILE A 77 1.29 -11.22 -8.55
C ILE A 77 -0.07 -10.75 -9.04
N ALA A 78 -0.57 -11.31 -10.15
CA ALA A 78 -1.88 -10.95 -10.69
C ALA A 78 -3.03 -11.24 -9.70
N LEU A 79 -3.02 -12.42 -9.05
CA LEU A 79 -4.03 -12.77 -8.06
C LEU A 79 -3.99 -11.86 -6.83
N MET A 80 -2.79 -11.55 -6.34
CA MET A 80 -2.63 -10.66 -5.18
C MET A 80 -3.05 -9.24 -5.53
N LEU A 81 -2.68 -8.70 -6.69
CA LEU A 81 -3.16 -7.39 -7.15
C LEU A 81 -4.70 -7.34 -7.19
N ALA A 82 -5.34 -8.37 -7.73
CA ALA A 82 -6.81 -8.47 -7.74
C ALA A 82 -7.39 -8.56 -6.32
N SER A 83 -6.74 -9.28 -5.40
CA SER A 83 -7.18 -9.37 -4.00
C SER A 83 -7.05 -8.04 -3.24
N MET A 84 -6.10 -7.17 -3.60
CA MET A 84 -5.86 -5.90 -2.91
C MET A 84 -6.91 -4.83 -3.23
N ASP A 85 -7.68 -5.00 -4.31
CA ASP A 85 -8.77 -4.09 -4.69
C ASP A 85 -9.89 -4.01 -3.64
N ALA A 86 -9.93 -4.96 -2.70
CA ALA A 86 -10.87 -4.98 -1.59
C ALA A 86 -10.45 -4.11 -0.38
N PHE A 87 -9.23 -3.57 -0.35
CA PHE A 87 -8.70 -2.85 0.81
C PHE A 87 -8.46 -1.37 0.49
N PRO A 88 -8.83 -0.45 1.40
CA PRO A 88 -8.53 0.97 1.25
C PRO A 88 -7.09 1.28 1.70
N LEU A 89 -6.12 0.61 1.09
CA LEU A 89 -4.68 0.75 1.32
C LEU A 89 -3.96 0.90 -0.01
N ASN A 90 -2.91 1.71 -0.04
CA ASN A 90 -1.95 1.66 -1.15
C ASN A 90 -1.11 0.39 -0.99
N VAL A 91 -0.92 -0.38 -2.07
CA VAL A 91 -0.15 -1.64 -2.01
C VAL A 91 0.90 -1.70 -3.12
N GLY A 92 2.13 -2.05 -2.75
CA GLY A 92 3.20 -2.43 -3.66
C GLY A 92 3.67 -3.86 -3.38
N LEU A 93 3.69 -4.70 -4.41
CA LEU A 93 4.12 -6.10 -4.29
C LEU A 93 5.58 -6.29 -4.71
N THR A 94 6.33 -7.07 -3.95
CA THR A 94 7.70 -7.49 -4.26
C THR A 94 7.74 -8.94 -4.73
N GLY A 95 8.52 -9.19 -5.77
CA GLY A 95 8.76 -10.52 -6.33
C GLY A 95 9.80 -11.31 -5.53
N LYS A 96 10.15 -12.49 -6.05
CA LYS A 96 11.31 -13.25 -5.58
C LYS A 96 12.55 -12.86 -6.39
N GLY A 97 13.47 -12.17 -5.74
CA GLY A 97 14.75 -11.73 -6.33
C GLY A 97 15.86 -12.78 -6.36
N ASN A 98 15.63 -13.97 -5.79
CA ASN A 98 16.65 -15.03 -5.73
C ASN A 98 16.61 -15.90 -6.99
N THR A 99 17.60 -15.75 -7.87
CA THR A 99 17.80 -16.58 -9.06
C THR A 99 19.22 -16.39 -9.60
N SER A 100 19.74 -17.40 -10.29
CA SER A 100 21.00 -17.31 -11.08
C SER A 100 20.76 -16.89 -12.55
N SER A 101 19.49 -16.75 -12.96
CA SER A 101 19.09 -16.42 -14.33
C SER A 101 18.07 -15.27 -14.35
N PRO A 102 18.23 -14.24 -15.21
CA PRO A 102 17.46 -13.00 -15.12
C PRO A 102 16.03 -13.08 -15.67
N GLU A 103 15.69 -14.08 -16.47
CA GLU A 103 14.43 -14.15 -17.22
C GLU A 103 13.21 -14.11 -16.29
N GLY A 104 13.25 -14.89 -15.21
CA GLY A 104 12.16 -14.93 -14.22
C GLY A 104 12.02 -13.65 -13.38
N LEU A 105 13.05 -12.79 -13.31
CA LEU A 105 12.94 -11.49 -12.64
C LEU A 105 12.12 -10.52 -13.48
N VAL A 106 12.42 -10.46 -14.79
CA VAL A 106 11.74 -9.55 -15.72
C VAL A 106 10.25 -9.88 -15.82
N ASP A 107 9.88 -11.16 -15.80
CA ASP A 107 8.48 -11.58 -15.84
C ASP A 107 7.68 -11.13 -14.62
N GLN A 108 8.30 -11.11 -13.43
CA GLN A 108 7.65 -10.63 -12.21
C GLN A 108 7.43 -9.12 -12.25
N ILE A 109 8.42 -8.35 -12.70
CA ILE A 109 8.29 -6.89 -12.86
C ILE A 109 7.20 -6.57 -13.89
N ARG A 110 7.18 -7.26 -15.04
CA ARG A 110 6.15 -7.09 -16.07
C ARG A 110 4.74 -7.44 -15.55
N ALA A 111 4.63 -8.36 -14.61
CA ALA A 111 3.36 -8.74 -14.00
C ALA A 111 2.86 -7.72 -12.96
N GLY A 112 3.69 -6.76 -12.55
CA GLY A 112 3.30 -5.68 -11.64
C GLY A 112 4.05 -5.67 -10.30
N ALA A 113 5.10 -6.49 -10.12
CA ALA A 113 6.00 -6.31 -8.98
C ALA A 113 6.76 -4.98 -9.09
N ILE A 114 6.93 -4.28 -7.97
CA ILE A 114 7.64 -3.00 -7.88
C ILE A 114 9.07 -3.14 -7.33
N GLY A 115 9.48 -4.36 -6.99
CA GLY A 115 10.79 -4.70 -6.42
C GLY A 115 10.98 -6.20 -6.26
#